data_AF-A0ABD5RLR7-F1
#
_entry.id   AF-A0ABD5RLR7-F1
#
_cell.length_a   1.000
_cell.length_b   1.000
_cell.length_c   1.000
_cell.angle_alpha   90.00
_cell.angle_beta   90.00
_cell.angle_gamma   90.00
#
_symmetry.space_group_name_H-M   'P 1'
#
loop_
_entity.id
_entity.type
_entity.pdbx_description
1 polymer ?
#
loop_
_entity_poly.entity_id
_entity_poly.type
_entity_poly.pdbx_seq_one_letter_code
_entity_poly.pdbx_strand_id
1 'polypeptide(L)' 'MITGRCDHCDWQALTASHPEMVRLYQDHLREHHPDRWFRV' A
#
# COMPACT_ATOMS: atom_id res chain seq x y z
N MET A 1 -13.32 2.18 -9.61
CA MET A 1 -12.82 1.92 -8.24
C MET A 1 -11.53 1.16 -8.38
N ILE A 2 -10.49 1.57 -7.66
CA ILE A 2 -9.15 0.97 -7.73
C ILE A 2 -8.94 0.14 -6.47
N THR A 3 -8.46 -1.09 -6.63
CA THR A 3 -8.14 -2.00 -5.52
C THR A 3 -6.63 -2.09 -5.37
N GLY A 4 -6.10 -1.63 -4.24
CA GLY A 4 -4.73 -1.91 -3.82
C GLY A 4 -4.70 -3.19 -3.00
N ARG A 5 -3.74 -4.07 -3.27
CA ARG A 5 -3.51 -5.28 -2.47
C ARG A 5 -2.02 -5.46 -2.27
N CYS A 6 -1.63 -5.82 -1.07
CA CYS A 6 -0.24 -6.14 -0.75
C CYS A 6 0.05 -7.58 -1.15
N ASP A 7 1.21 -7.82 -1.76
CA ASP A 7 1.64 -9.17 -2.13
C ASP A 7 2.30 -9.92 -0.95
N HIS A 8 2.55 -9.20 0.15
CA HIS A 8 3.32 -9.71 1.29
C HIS A 8 2.48 -9.93 2.55
N CYS A 9 1.25 -9.43 2.55
CA CYS A 9 0.28 -9.62 3.61
C CYS A 9 -1.14 -9.53 3.04
N ASP A 10 -2.14 -9.87 3.83
CA ASP A 10 -3.56 -9.85 3.41
C ASP A 10 -4.15 -8.42 3.31
N TRP A 11 -3.31 -7.38 3.27
CA TRP A 11 -3.79 -6.01 3.20
C TRP A 11 -4.45 -5.72 1.85
N GLN A 12 -5.66 -5.16 1.92
CA GLN A 12 -6.48 -4.80 0.77
C GLN A 12 -7.17 -3.45 1.03
N ALA A 13 -7.12 -2.54 0.06
CA ALA A 13 -7.80 -1.25 0.12
C ALA A 13 -8.55 -0.96 -1.17
N LEU A 14 -9.71 -0.33 -1.03
CA LEU A 14 -10.56 0.14 -2.13
C LEU A 14 -10.57 1.67 -2.13
N THR A 15 -10.25 2.29 -3.26
CA THR A 15 -10.23 3.75 -3.39
C THR A 15 -10.92 4.24 -4.65
N ALA A 16 -11.31 5.53 -4.61
CA ALA A 16 -11.87 6.22 -5.77
C ALA A 16 -10.80 6.67 -6.78
N SER A 17 -9.54 6.80 -6.34
CA SER A 17 -8.48 7.49 -7.09
C SER A 17 -7.11 6.82 -6.92
N HIS A 18 -6.33 6.80 -8.01
CA HIS A 18 -4.98 6.24 -8.05
C HIS A 18 -4.01 6.87 -7.03
N PRO A 19 -3.91 8.22 -6.89
CA PRO A 19 -3.02 8.83 -5.90
C PRO A 19 -3.40 8.47 -4.45
N GLU A 20 -4.69 8.25 -4.18
CA GLU A 20 -5.16 7.82 -2.86
C GLU A 20 -4.75 6.38 -2.56
N MET A 21 -4.84 5.49 -3.57
CA MET A 21 -4.37 4.12 -3.45
C MET A 21 -2.86 4.06 -3.19
N VAL A 22 -2.08 4.87 -3.90
CA VAL A 22 -0.61 4.95 -3.70
C VAL A 22 -0.29 5.43 -2.29
N ARG A 23 -1.00 6.44 -1.76
CA ARG A 23 -0.79 6.91 -0.37
C ARG A 23 -1.06 5.80 0.64
N LEU A 24 -2.21 5.13 0.55
CA LEU A 24 -2.58 4.04 1.45
C LEU A 24 -1.59 2.87 1.37
N TYR A 25 -1.14 2.53 0.16
CA TYR A 25 -0.16 1.46 -0.02
C TYR A 25 1.21 1.82 0.56
N GLN A 26 1.68 3.06 0.37
CA GLN A 26 2.95 3.55 0.92
C GLN A 26 2.92 3.68 2.45
N ASP A 27 1.79 4.13 3.00
CA ASP A 27 1.59 4.22 4.44
C ASP A 27 1.59 2.82 5.08
N HIS A 28 0.84 1.88 4.48
CA HIS A 28 0.87 0.48 4.88
C HIS A 28 2.28 -0.12 4.83
N LEU A 29 3.02 0.10 3.74
CA LEU A 29 4.41 -0.38 3.63
C LEU A 29 5.29 0.24 4.72
N ARG A 30 5.13 1.52 5.03
CA ARG A 30 5.90 2.17 6.10
C ARG A 30 5.63 1.54 7.47
N GLU A 31 4.38 1.26 7.80
CA GLU A 31 4.01 0.74 9.13
C GLU A 31 4.27 -0.77 9.28
N HIS A 32 3.97 -1.56 8.25
CA HIS A 32 3.99 -3.02 8.34
C HIS A 32 5.19 -3.67 7.64
N HIS A 33 5.78 -3.00 6.65
CA HIS A 33 6.90 -3.52 5.87
C HIS A 33 8.01 -2.48 5.69
N PRO A 34 8.56 -1.91 6.78
CA PRO A 34 9.55 -0.83 6.68
C PRO A 34 10.79 -1.23 5.86
N ASP A 35 11.16 -2.51 5.91
CA ASP A 35 12.24 -3.12 5.10
C ASP A 35 11.97 -3.07 3.58
N ARG A 36 10.69 -3.14 3.18
CA ARG A 36 10.27 -3.02 1.77
C ARG A 36 10.00 -1.58 1.37
N TRP A 37 9.61 -0.73 2.33
CA TRP A 37 9.39 0.70 2.10
C TRP A 37 10.69 1.42 1.76
N PHE A 38 11.77 1.13 2.50
CA PHE A 38 13.11 1.62 2.22
C PHE A 38 13.88 0.59 1.38
N ARG A 39 13.61 0.53 0.09
CA ARG A 39 14.55 -0.15 -0.82
C ARG A 39 15.66 0.85 -1.16
N VAL A 40 16.81 0.73 -0.48
CA VAL A 40 18.05 1.43 -0.84
C VAL A 40 18.64 0.83 -2.13
#